data_AF-A0A7U7HFS4-F1
#
_entry.id   AF-A0A7U7HFS4-F1
#
_cell.length_a   1.000
_cell.length_b   1.000
_cell.length_c   1.000
_cell.angle_alpha   90.00
_cell.angle_beta   90.00
_cell.angle_gamma   90.00
#
_symmetry.space_group_name_H-M   'P 1'
#
loop_
_entity.id
_entity.type
_entity.pdbx_description
1 polymer ?
#
loop_
_entity_poly.entity_id
_entity_poly.type
_entity_poly.pdbx_seq_one_letter_code
_entity_poly.pdbx_strand_id
1 'polypeptide(L)'
;MRKYIYMSLFFFFLNCNPLYKQYQEMNKNAKGNLYNEQLRNIKSILSKENRRAILIISWEKNILGKDGGLYYKALIYDPLSGEKKLFRTTERNPETIIIPEDNSDVNFKELIYILDNYINGNEEYLLSLKDSFNSAEIGYPYYIYDFAKGKKIKIKSFVFDKNGKLIQ
;
A
#
# COMPACT_ATOMS: atom_id res chain seq x y z
N MET A 1 -25.41 -53.09 -5.88
CA MET A 1 -24.31 -52.42 -5.16
C MET A 1 -23.19 -52.08 -6.12
N ARG A 2 -22.99 -50.80 -6.49
CA ARG A 2 -21.72 -50.33 -7.03
C ARG A 2 -21.64 -48.79 -7.00
N LYS A 3 -20.79 -48.32 -6.08
CA LYS A 3 -19.91 -47.15 -6.16
C LYS A 3 -20.56 -45.77 -6.28
N TYR A 4 -21.03 -45.30 -5.13
CA TYR A 4 -20.70 -43.94 -4.69
C TYR A 4 -19.19 -43.88 -4.45
N ILE A 5 -18.42 -43.41 -5.44
CA ILE A 5 -17.08 -42.90 -5.18
C ILE A 5 -17.15 -41.41 -5.47
N TYR A 6 -17.50 -40.70 -4.41
CA TYR A 6 -17.05 -39.36 -4.06
C TYR A 6 -16.66 -38.48 -5.25
N MET A 7 -17.67 -37.76 -5.73
CA MET A 7 -17.69 -36.30 -5.74
C MET A 7 -16.53 -35.67 -4.92
N SER A 8 -15.31 -35.69 -5.47
CA SER A 8 -14.20 -34.82 -5.07
C SER A 8 -14.45 -33.46 -5.68
N LEU A 9 -15.51 -32.82 -5.21
CA LEU A 9 -15.73 -31.39 -5.34
C LEU A 9 -14.97 -30.73 -4.19
N PHE A 10 -14.34 -29.58 -4.48
CA PHE A 10 -13.64 -28.68 -3.55
C PHE A 10 -12.35 -29.28 -2.97
N PHE A 11 -11.14 -28.94 -3.41
CA PHE A 11 -10.61 -27.59 -3.46
C PHE A 11 -9.41 -27.49 -4.42
N PHE A 12 -9.67 -27.16 -5.68
CA PHE A 12 -8.76 -26.22 -6.34
C PHE A 12 -9.12 -24.83 -5.82
N PHE A 13 -8.78 -24.55 -4.55
CA PHE A 13 -8.60 -23.17 -4.14
C PHE A 13 -7.48 -22.63 -5.03
N LEU A 14 -7.89 -22.00 -6.14
CA LEU A 14 -7.13 -20.94 -6.79
C LEU A 14 -6.44 -20.18 -5.67
N ASN A 15 -5.11 -20.25 -5.64
CA ASN A 15 -4.24 -19.74 -4.59
C ASN A 15 -4.26 -18.19 -4.63
N CYS A 16 -5.45 -17.63 -4.41
CA CYS A 16 -5.70 -16.21 -4.30
C CYS A 16 -5.30 -15.85 -2.88
N ASN A 17 -4.14 -15.21 -2.77
CA ASN A 17 -3.68 -14.64 -1.51
C ASN A 17 -4.84 -13.86 -0.84
N PRO A 18 -5.21 -14.21 0.40
CA PRO A 18 -6.40 -13.66 1.04
C PRO A 18 -6.33 -12.13 1.22
N LEU A 19 -5.13 -11.57 1.41
CA LEU A 19 -4.94 -10.11 1.51
C LEU A 19 -5.11 -9.43 0.16
N TYR A 20 -4.65 -10.05 -0.92
CA TYR A 20 -4.89 -9.53 -2.26
C TYR A 20 -6.39 -9.44 -2.57
N LYS A 21 -7.16 -10.46 -2.19
CA LYS A 21 -8.62 -10.44 -2.33
C LYS A 21 -9.26 -9.34 -1.47
N GLN A 22 -8.86 -9.21 -0.21
CA GLN A 22 -9.35 -8.13 0.67
C GLN A 22 -9.02 -6.75 0.11
N TYR A 23 -7.82 -6.57 -0.46
CA TYR A 23 -7.45 -5.33 -1.13
C TYR A 23 -8.41 -5.02 -2.30
N GLN A 24 -8.74 -6.02 -3.13
CA GLN A 24 -9.71 -5.84 -4.22
C GLN A 24 -11.09 -5.44 -3.68
N GLU A 25 -11.56 -6.06 -2.60
CA GLU A 25 -12.84 -5.75 -1.96
C GLU A 25 -12.87 -4.31 -1.40
N MET A 26 -11.79 -3.88 -0.72
CA MET A 26 -11.62 -2.52 -0.21
C MET A 26 -11.55 -1.45 -1.33
N ASN A 27 -11.25 -1.86 -2.56
CA ASN A 27 -11.16 -0.99 -3.74
C ASN A 27 -12.22 -1.32 -4.81
N LYS A 28 -13.30 -2.03 -4.47
CA LYS A 28 -14.30 -2.55 -5.44
C LYS A 28 -14.92 -1.49 -6.38
N ASN A 29 -14.93 -0.23 -5.97
CA ASN A 29 -15.47 0.88 -6.75
C ASN A 29 -14.42 1.55 -7.65
N ALA A 30 -13.13 1.25 -7.49
CA ALA A 30 -12.06 1.76 -8.34
C ALA A 30 -12.08 1.04 -9.69
N LYS A 31 -11.97 1.81 -10.78
CA LYS A 31 -12.01 1.31 -12.16
C LYS A 31 -11.00 2.06 -13.02
N GLY A 32 -10.63 1.47 -14.15
CA GLY A 32 -9.76 2.08 -15.17
C GLY A 32 -8.31 1.63 -15.11
N ASN A 33 -7.50 2.14 -16.04
CA ASN A 33 -6.13 1.68 -16.28
C ASN A 33 -5.22 1.87 -15.05
N LEU A 34 -5.34 3.01 -14.35
CA LEU A 34 -4.57 3.27 -13.14
C LEU A 34 -4.84 2.22 -12.06
N TYR A 35 -6.09 1.84 -11.86
CA TYR A 35 -6.43 0.81 -10.88
C TYR A 35 -5.90 -0.57 -11.29
N ASN A 36 -5.93 -0.90 -12.58
CA ASN A 36 -5.34 -2.13 -13.09
C ASN A 36 -3.81 -2.17 -12.88
N GLU A 37 -3.12 -1.05 -13.09
CA GLU A 37 -1.69 -0.89 -12.77
C GLU A 37 -1.43 -1.09 -11.27
N GLN A 38 -2.25 -0.50 -10.40
CA GLN A 38 -2.16 -0.68 -8.94
C GLN A 38 -2.35 -2.15 -8.54
N LEU A 39 -3.35 -2.84 -9.11
CA LEU A 39 -3.62 -4.25 -8.82
C LEU A 39 -2.44 -5.15 -9.18
N ARG A 40 -1.79 -4.92 -10.33
CA ARG A 40 -0.59 -5.68 -10.72
C ARG A 40 0.53 -5.52 -9.70
N ASN A 41 0.81 -4.29 -9.28
CA ASN A 41 1.85 -3.98 -8.30
C ASN A 41 1.52 -4.52 -6.91
N ILE A 42 0.28 -4.36 -6.45
CA ILE A 42 -0.13 -4.86 -5.12
C ILE A 42 -0.08 -6.38 -5.05
N LYS A 43 -0.38 -7.08 -6.16
CA LYS A 43 -0.31 -8.54 -6.18
C LYS A 43 1.10 -9.03 -5.85
N SER A 44 2.16 -8.41 -6.38
CA SER A 44 3.53 -8.82 -6.11
C SER A 44 3.92 -8.57 -4.64
N ILE A 45 3.46 -7.46 -4.06
CA ILE A 45 3.68 -7.09 -2.66
C ILE A 45 2.93 -8.06 -1.72
N LEU A 46 1.62 -8.20 -1.89
CA LEU A 46 0.77 -8.95 -0.96
C LEU A 46 0.89 -10.46 -1.13
N SER A 47 1.26 -10.99 -2.31
CA SER A 47 1.33 -12.43 -2.56
C SER A 47 2.25 -13.19 -1.59
N LYS A 48 3.25 -12.51 -1.02
CA LYS A 48 4.23 -13.04 -0.08
C LYS A 48 3.77 -12.98 1.38
N GLU A 49 2.66 -12.28 1.65
CA GLU A 49 2.14 -12.04 2.99
C GLU A 49 0.97 -12.98 3.28
N ASN A 50 1.00 -13.65 4.43
CA ASN A 50 -0.01 -14.64 4.83
C ASN A 50 -0.76 -14.27 6.12
N ARG A 51 -0.51 -13.08 6.66
CA ARG A 51 -1.02 -12.61 7.97
C ARG A 51 -1.77 -11.30 7.83
N ARG A 52 -2.57 -10.98 8.86
CA ARG A 52 -3.31 -9.73 8.97
C ARG A 52 -2.35 -8.55 9.15
N ALA A 53 -1.86 -8.00 8.03
CA ALA A 53 -0.90 -6.92 8.01
C ALA A 53 -1.57 -5.54 7.94
N ILE A 54 -0.77 -4.50 8.13
CA ILE A 54 -1.10 -3.13 7.76
C ILE A 54 -0.23 -2.76 6.56
N LEU A 55 -0.86 -2.36 5.45
CA LEU A 55 -0.17 -1.82 4.27
C LEU A 55 -0.36 -0.31 4.23
N ILE A 56 0.74 0.43 4.13
CA ILE A 56 0.75 1.87 3.86
C ILE A 56 1.38 2.08 2.49
N ILE A 57 0.72 2.79 1.59
CA ILE A 57 1.23 2.99 0.22
C ILE A 57 0.89 4.38 -0.33
N SER A 58 1.85 4.98 -1.04
CA SER A 58 1.63 6.15 -1.89
C SER A 58 1.91 5.78 -3.34
N TRP A 59 0.99 6.16 -4.23
CA TRP A 59 1.07 5.91 -5.66
C TRP A 59 1.44 7.18 -6.38
N GLU A 60 2.50 7.13 -7.18
CA GLU A 60 3.04 8.27 -7.91
C GLU A 60 3.03 7.96 -9.41
N LYS A 61 2.64 8.92 -10.24
CA LYS A 61 2.57 8.75 -11.69
C LYS A 61 3.05 10.01 -12.39
N ASN A 62 3.98 9.85 -13.31
CA ASN A 62 4.41 10.96 -14.17
C ASN A 62 3.24 11.36 -15.10
N ILE A 63 2.79 12.61 -14.97
CA ILE A 63 1.67 13.17 -15.75
C ILE A 63 2.14 13.77 -17.09
N LEU A 64 3.43 14.09 -17.22
CA LEU A 64 4.02 14.67 -18.44
C LEU A 64 4.29 13.60 -19.51
N GLY A 65 4.50 12.35 -19.12
CA GLY A 65 4.60 11.21 -20.04
C GLY A 65 3.24 10.53 -20.23
N LYS A 66 2.71 10.49 -21.47
CA LYS A 66 1.48 9.72 -21.78
C LYS A 66 1.56 8.25 -21.39
N ASP A 67 2.78 7.70 -21.35
CA ASP A 67 3.11 6.32 -20.95
C ASP A 67 3.92 6.25 -19.64
N GLY A 68 3.88 7.30 -18.82
CA GLY A 68 4.57 7.36 -17.54
C GLY A 68 4.14 6.19 -16.64
N GLY A 69 5.11 5.34 -16.28
CA GLY A 69 4.84 4.20 -15.41
C GLY A 69 4.39 4.61 -14.02
N LEU A 70 3.48 3.84 -13.43
CA LEU A 70 3.11 3.97 -12.02
C LEU A 70 4.27 3.50 -11.15
N TYR A 71 4.74 4.37 -10.27
CA TYR A 71 5.71 4.03 -9.23
C TYR A 71 5.12 4.27 -7.85
N TYR A 72 5.78 3.76 -6.81
CA TYR A 72 5.23 3.82 -5.46
C TYR A 72 6.29 3.71 -4.38
N LYS A 73 5.89 4.11 -3.18
CA LYS A 73 6.52 3.76 -1.91
C LYS A 73 5.49 3.02 -1.07
N ALA A 74 5.89 1.90 -0.48
CA ALA A 74 5.02 1.05 0.33
C ALA A 74 5.75 0.54 1.59
N LEU A 75 4.96 0.34 2.63
CA LEU A 75 5.37 -0.26 3.89
C LEU A 75 4.35 -1.34 4.25
N ILE A 76 4.82 -2.53 4.59
CA ILE A 76 4.01 -3.57 5.25
C ILE A 76 4.47 -3.69 6.69
N TYR A 77 3.51 -3.70 7.62
CA TYR A 77 3.74 -3.92 9.04
C TYR A 77 2.98 -5.15 9.53
N ASP A 78 3.66 -6.06 10.25
CA ASP A 78 3.02 -7.16 10.98
C ASP A 78 2.77 -6.71 12.43
N PRO A 79 1.51 -6.50 12.86
CA PRO A 79 1.20 -6.07 14.22
C PRO A 79 1.58 -7.07 15.31
N LEU A 80 1.77 -8.35 14.97
CA LEU A 80 2.12 -9.39 15.95
C LEU A 80 3.62 -9.40 16.27
N SER A 81 4.47 -9.25 15.25
CA SER A 81 5.93 -9.27 15.42
C SER A 81 6.54 -7.88 15.54
N GLY A 82 5.83 -6.83 15.13
CA GLY A 82 6.37 -5.48 15.00
C GLY A 82 7.28 -5.28 13.78
N GLU A 83 7.40 -6.30 12.92
CA GLU A 83 8.25 -6.28 11.73
C GLU A 83 7.71 -5.28 10.70
N LYS A 84 8.64 -4.52 10.10
CA LYS A 84 8.36 -3.57 9.01
C LYS A 84 9.13 -4.02 7.77
N LYS A 85 8.45 -4.07 6.63
CA LYS A 85 9.06 -4.31 5.31
C LYS A 85 8.80 -3.11 4.41
N LEU A 86 9.86 -2.57 3.83
CA LEU A 86 9.81 -1.38 2.99
C LEU A 86 10.03 -1.75 1.52
N PHE A 87 9.28 -1.10 0.63
CA PHE A 87 9.35 -1.34 -0.81
C PHE A 87 9.18 -0.03 -1.55
N ARG A 88 10.01 0.22 -2.56
CA ARG A 88 9.75 1.32 -3.49
C ARG A 88 10.10 0.94 -4.91
N THR A 89 9.43 1.58 -5.86
CA THR A 89 9.90 1.66 -7.24
C THR A 89 10.25 3.12 -7.52
N THR A 90 10.82 3.40 -8.69
CA THR A 90 11.20 4.77 -9.06
C THR A 90 10.60 5.12 -10.40
N GLU A 91 10.44 6.40 -10.68
CA GLU A 91 10.00 6.88 -11.99
C GLU A 91 10.83 6.31 -13.14
N ARG A 92 12.15 6.19 -12.96
CA ARG A 92 13.07 5.64 -13.97
C ARG A 92 12.92 4.12 -14.14
N ASN A 93 12.61 3.40 -13.05
CA ASN A 93 12.48 1.95 -13.02
C ASN A 93 11.19 1.55 -12.28
N PRO A 94 10.01 1.76 -12.88
CA PRO A 94 8.72 1.54 -12.20
C PRO A 94 8.39 0.06 -11.97
N GLU A 95 9.04 -0.84 -12.72
CA GLU A 95 8.82 -2.29 -12.63
C GLU A 95 9.79 -3.00 -11.67
N THR A 96 10.85 -2.32 -11.23
CA THR A 96 11.89 -2.91 -10.36
C THR A 96 11.65 -2.52 -8.91
N ILE A 97 11.35 -3.51 -8.06
CA ILE A 97 11.16 -3.31 -6.62
C ILE A 97 12.53 -3.17 -5.94
N ILE A 98 12.73 -2.04 -5.30
CA ILE A 98 13.87 -1.75 -4.43
C ILE A 98 13.43 -2.01 -2.99
N ILE A 99 14.18 -2.87 -2.30
CA ILE A 99 14.03 -3.14 -0.87
C ILE A 99 15.27 -2.53 -0.20
N PRO A 100 15.12 -1.53 0.69
CA PRO A 100 16.25 -0.94 1.39
C PRO A 100 16.88 -1.95 2.36
N GLU A 101 18.18 -1.81 2.60
CA GLU A 101 18.93 -2.69 3.50
C GLU A 101 18.52 -2.52 4.98
N ASP A 102 18.05 -1.32 5.35
CA ASP A 102 17.54 -1.03 6.68
C ASP A 102 16.28 -0.14 6.66
N ASN A 103 15.67 -0.01 7.84
CA ASN A 103 14.44 0.77 8.03
C ASN A 103 14.69 2.28 8.26
N SER A 104 15.93 2.75 8.07
CA SER A 104 16.32 4.15 8.25
C SER A 104 16.36 4.95 6.95
N ASP A 105 16.03 4.33 5.82
CA ASP A 105 15.98 4.99 4.51
C ASP A 105 15.01 6.20 4.56
N VAL A 106 15.60 7.39 4.36
CA VAL A 106 14.92 8.70 4.36
C VAL A 106 13.73 8.75 3.40
N ASN A 107 13.73 7.92 2.34
CA ASN A 107 12.64 7.85 1.37
C ASN A 107 11.31 7.37 1.97
N PHE A 108 11.33 6.76 3.17
CA PHE A 108 10.17 6.17 3.84
C PHE A 108 9.73 6.93 5.09
N LYS A 109 10.31 8.09 5.38
CA LYS A 109 10.05 8.86 6.60
C LYS A 109 8.55 9.14 6.81
N GLU A 110 7.82 9.51 5.76
CA GLU A 110 6.38 9.75 5.84
C GLU A 110 5.60 8.47 6.13
N LEU A 111 5.96 7.34 5.51
CA LEU A 111 5.30 6.06 5.74
C LEU A 111 5.52 5.57 7.17
N ILE A 112 6.72 5.75 7.72
CA ILE A 112 7.05 5.43 9.12
C ILE A 112 6.26 6.35 10.06
N TYR A 113 6.23 7.65 9.80
CA TYR A 113 5.47 8.62 10.60
C TYR A 113 3.96 8.30 10.63
N ILE A 114 3.41 7.90 9.48
CA ILE A 114 2.01 7.46 9.37
C ILE A 114 1.79 6.21 10.20
N LEU A 115 2.67 5.21 10.07
CA LEU A 115 2.57 3.97 10.83
C LEU A 115 2.55 4.23 12.33
N ASP A 116 3.55 4.99 12.82
CA ASP A 116 3.73 5.24 14.25
C ASP A 116 2.50 5.96 14.83
N ASN A 117 1.96 6.97 14.14
CA ASN A 117 0.73 7.61 14.58
C ASN A 117 -0.48 6.66 14.53
N TYR A 118 -0.59 5.85 13.48
CA TYR A 118 -1.72 4.94 13.32
C TYR A 118 -1.77 3.87 14.41
N ILE A 119 -0.63 3.23 14.71
CA ILE A 119 -0.56 2.18 15.75
C ILE A 119 -0.71 2.75 17.17
N ASN A 120 -0.37 4.03 17.38
CA ASN A 120 -0.59 4.74 18.65
C ASN A 120 -2.01 5.33 18.79
N GLY A 121 -2.91 5.08 17.83
CA GLY A 121 -4.30 5.54 17.90
C GLY A 121 -4.53 6.99 17.47
N ASN A 122 -3.52 7.68 16.93
CA ASN A 122 -3.59 9.07 16.48
C ASN A 122 -4.21 9.20 15.07
N GLU A 123 -5.26 8.43 14.80
CA GLU A 123 -5.89 8.39 13.47
C GLU A 123 -6.55 9.74 13.11
N GLU A 124 -7.26 10.36 14.05
CA GLU A 124 -7.90 11.66 13.84
C GLU A 124 -6.87 12.74 13.49
N TYR A 125 -5.71 12.69 14.14
CA TYR A 125 -4.60 13.57 13.81
C TYR A 125 -4.10 13.35 12.38
N LEU A 126 -3.87 12.10 11.96
CA LEU A 126 -3.48 11.78 10.59
C LEU A 126 -4.49 12.29 9.55
N LEU A 127 -5.78 12.18 9.85
CA LEU A 127 -6.85 12.69 8.99
C LEU A 127 -6.94 14.22 8.95
N SER A 128 -6.44 14.89 9.99
CA SER A 128 -6.42 16.35 10.09
C SER A 128 -5.27 17.02 9.31
N LEU A 129 -4.26 16.26 8.88
CA LEU A 129 -3.10 16.79 8.15
C LEU A 129 -3.53 17.52 6.87
N LYS A 130 -2.88 18.66 6.60
CA LYS A 130 -3.10 19.44 5.36
C LYS A 130 -2.17 18.95 4.25
N ASP A 131 -2.57 19.26 3.02
CA ASP A 131 -1.78 18.93 1.85
C ASP A 131 -0.58 19.88 1.77
N SER A 132 0.66 19.36 1.71
CA SER A 132 1.85 20.22 1.56
C SER A 132 1.93 20.88 0.19
N PHE A 133 1.18 20.37 -0.79
CA PHE A 133 1.29 20.77 -2.19
C PHE A 133 0.19 21.78 -2.53
N ASN A 134 0.57 22.85 -3.22
CA ASN A 134 -0.39 23.84 -3.74
C ASN A 134 -1.23 23.22 -4.87
N SER A 135 -2.34 23.87 -5.26
CA SER A 135 -3.24 23.38 -6.31
C SER A 135 -2.58 23.17 -7.70
N ALA A 136 -1.37 23.70 -7.91
CA ALA A 136 -0.57 23.53 -9.12
C ALA A 136 0.40 22.33 -9.07
N GLU A 137 0.63 21.75 -7.89
CA GLU A 137 1.52 20.61 -7.66
C GLU A 137 0.70 19.35 -7.37
N ILE A 138 1.16 18.20 -7.86
CA ILE A 138 0.45 16.94 -7.68
C ILE A 138 0.86 16.33 -6.34
N GLY A 139 0.02 16.52 -5.31
CA GLY A 139 0.13 15.78 -4.07
C GLY A 139 -0.30 14.32 -4.26
N TYR A 140 0.59 13.38 -3.98
CA TYR A 140 0.26 11.95 -3.98
C TYR A 140 -0.16 11.51 -2.56
N PRO A 141 -1.44 11.20 -2.35
CA PRO A 141 -1.95 10.84 -1.03
C PRO A 141 -1.45 9.47 -0.58
N TYR A 142 -1.39 9.28 0.73
CA TYR A 142 -1.09 7.99 1.33
C TYR A 142 -2.38 7.21 1.61
N TYR A 143 -2.32 5.90 1.48
CA TYR A 143 -3.42 5.00 1.85
C TYR A 143 -2.96 4.01 2.90
N ILE A 144 -3.74 3.88 3.98
CA ILE A 144 -3.59 2.79 4.95
C ILE A 144 -4.65 1.73 4.63
N TYR A 145 -4.21 0.48 4.55
CA TYR A 145 -5.04 -0.71 4.48
C TYR A 145 -4.76 -1.57 5.72
N ASP A 146 -5.67 -1.56 6.68
CA ASP A 146 -5.64 -2.45 7.84
C ASP A 146 -6.51 -3.67 7.52
N PHE A 147 -5.86 -4.77 7.14
CA PHE A 147 -6.51 -6.01 6.75
C PHE A 147 -7.12 -6.75 7.94
N ALA A 148 -6.65 -6.50 9.17
CA ALA A 148 -7.27 -7.06 10.37
C ALA A 148 -8.64 -6.43 10.64
N LYS A 149 -8.74 -5.12 10.44
CA LYS A 149 -9.95 -4.33 10.70
C LYS A 149 -10.86 -4.19 9.47
N GLY A 150 -10.44 -4.65 8.30
CA GLY A 150 -11.19 -4.42 7.07
C GLY A 150 -11.25 -2.92 6.68
N LYS A 151 -10.25 -2.14 7.09
CA LYS A 151 -10.31 -0.66 7.08
C LYS A 151 -9.36 -0.08 6.04
N LYS A 152 -9.85 0.88 5.25
CA LYS A 152 -9.07 1.70 4.32
C LYS A 152 -9.17 3.17 4.72
N ILE A 153 -8.04 3.85 4.81
CA ILE A 153 -7.94 5.28 5.14
C ILE A 153 -7.13 5.99 4.07
N LYS A 154 -7.53 7.20 3.69
CA LYS A 154 -6.77 8.09 2.82
C LYS A 154 -6.25 9.27 3.64
N ILE A 155 -4.95 9.50 3.60
CA ILE A 155 -4.26 10.62 4.23
C ILE A 155 -3.78 11.56 3.12
N LYS A 156 -3.91 12.87 3.32
CA LYS A 156 -3.44 13.87 2.35
C LYS A 156 -1.93 13.75 2.16
N SER A 157 -1.44 14.24 1.03
CA SER A 157 0.00 14.23 0.77
C SER A 157 0.68 15.21 1.71
N PHE A 158 1.77 14.80 2.34
CA PHE A 158 2.58 15.70 3.15
C PHE A 158 4.05 15.28 3.09
N VAL A 159 4.96 16.21 3.35
CA VAL A 159 6.40 15.94 3.37
C VAL A 159 7.08 16.58 4.57
N PHE A 160 8.27 16.09 4.89
CA PHE A 160 9.15 16.73 5.88
C PHE A 160 10.14 17.68 5.20
N ASP A 161 10.41 18.82 5.83
CA ASP A 161 11.53 19.67 5.47
C ASP A 161 12.87 19.03 5.90
N LYS A 162 13.98 19.68 5.50
CA LYS A 162 15.34 19.25 5.83
C LYS A 162 15.65 19.22 7.34
N ASN A 163 14.89 19.94 8.15
CA ASN A 163 15.02 19.97 9.62
C ASN A 163 14.10 18.94 10.30
N GLY A 164 13.32 18.20 9.51
CA GLY A 164 12.34 17.24 9.99
C GLY A 164 11.03 17.85 10.50
N LYS A 165 10.74 19.11 10.16
CA LYS A 165 9.45 19.73 10.39
C LYS A 165 8.48 19.34 9.28
N LEU A 166 7.26 19.00 9.64
CA LEU A 166 6.20 18.67 8.70
C LEU A 166 5.75 19.95 7.96
N ILE A 167 5.70 19.90 6.63
CA ILE A 167 5.25 21.01 5.77
C ILE A 167 3.74 20.86 5.55
N GLN A 168 2.94 21.90 5.74
CA GLN A 168 1.47 21.86 5.69
C GLN A 168 0.86 23.18 5.24
#